data_AF-A0A8T7K8V7-F1
#
_entry.id   AF-A0A8T7K8V7-F1
#
_cell.length_a   1.000
_cell.length_b   1.000
_cell.length_c   1.000
_cell.angle_alpha   90.00
_cell.angle_beta   90.00
_cell.angle_gamma   90.00
#
_symmetry.space_group_name_H-M   'P 1'
#
loop_
_entity.id
_entity.type
_entity.pdbx_description
1 polymer ?
#
loop_
_entity_poly.entity_id
_entity_poly.type
_entity_poly.pdbx_seq_one_letter_code
_entity_poly.pdbx_strand_id
1 'polypeptide(L)' 'MKWVTRSHVHVDRVACPWLIKRFVDNEAEFIFAPPSQVMAVAEQ' A
#
# COMPACT_ATOMS: atom_id res chain seq x y z
N MET A 1 -6.34 6.86 5.84
CA MET A 1 -5.29 7.54 5.02
C MET A 1 -4.96 6.68 3.80
N LYS A 2 -4.54 7.23 2.64
CA LYS A 2 -4.19 6.42 1.46
C LYS A 2 -2.71 6.02 1.47
N TRP A 3 -2.45 4.74 1.27
CA TRP A 3 -1.12 4.13 1.28
C TRP A 3 -0.82 3.57 -0.11
N VAL A 4 0.32 3.92 -0.67
CA VAL A 4 0.74 3.43 -1.99
C VAL A 4 1.89 2.44 -1.83
N THR A 5 1.80 1.30 -2.52
CA THR A 5 2.86 0.31 -2.59
C THR A 5 3.03 -0.24 -4.00
N ARG A 6 4.15 -0.92 -4.23
CA ARG A 6 4.49 -1.49 -5.54
C ARG A 6 3.61 -2.71 -5.85
N SER A 7 3.09 -2.79 -7.07
CA SER A 7 2.39 -3.95 -7.61
C SER A 7 3.33 -5.16 -7.75
N HIS A 8 2.74 -6.36 -7.80
CA HIS A 8 3.32 -7.72 -7.71
C HIS A 8 3.24 -8.36 -6.31
N VAL A 9 2.86 -9.64 -6.31
CA VAL A 9 2.64 -10.46 -5.11
C VAL A 9 3.99 -10.84 -4.52
N HIS A 10 4.39 -10.08 -3.51
CA HIS A 10 5.39 -10.52 -2.55
C HIS A 10 4.74 -10.54 -1.17
N VAL A 11 5.15 -11.50 -0.33
CA VAL A 11 4.55 -11.72 1.00
C VAL A 11 4.58 -10.46 1.86
N ASP A 12 5.67 -9.68 1.79
CA ASP A 12 5.81 -8.40 2.50
C ASP A 12 4.75 -7.38 2.10
N ARG A 13 4.38 -7.33 0.82
CA ARG A 13 3.43 -6.35 0.28
C ARG A 13 1.98 -6.69 0.55
N VAL A 14 1.70 -7.86 1.12
CA VAL A 14 0.37 -8.26 1.60
C VAL A 14 0.31 -8.23 3.13
N ALA A 15 1.38 -8.69 3.79
CA ALA A 15 1.46 -8.73 5.25
C ALA A 15 1.51 -7.33 5.88
N CYS A 16 2.27 -6.39 5.30
CA CYS A 16 2.35 -5.02 5.82
C CYS A 16 1.00 -4.29 5.78
N PRO A 17 0.24 -4.27 4.66
CA PRO A 17 -1.11 -3.70 4.64
C PRO A 17 -2.06 -4.36 5.64
N TRP A 18 -1.98 -5.68 5.83
CA TRP A 18 -2.79 -6.38 6.81
C TRP A 18 -2.49 -5.93 8.24
N LEU A 19 -1.21 -5.81 8.60
CA LEU A 19 -0.78 -5.33 9.92
C LEU A 19 -1.25 -3.90 10.16
N ILE A 20 -1.06 -3.00 9.18
CA ILE A 20 -1.49 -1.61 9.29
C ILE A 20 -3.01 -1.53 9.48
N LYS A 21 -3.78 -2.25 8.64
CA LYS A 21 -5.24 -2.31 8.81
C LYS A 21 -5.65 -2.80 10.19
N ARG A 22 -4.96 -3.82 10.72
CA ARG A 22 -5.41 -4.46 11.95
C ARG A 22 -5.01 -3.71 13.22
N PHE A 23 -3.87 -3.02 13.22
CA PHE A 23 -3.26 -2.49 14.45
C PHE A 23 -3.01 -0.99 14.44
N VAL A 24 -3.01 -0.31 13.29
CA VAL A 24 -2.62 1.11 13.18
C VAL A 24 -3.76 1.97 12.66
N ASP A 25 -4.31 1.64 11.48
CA ASP A 25 -5.36 2.41 10.80
C ASP A 25 -6.34 1.43 10.13
N ASN A 26 -7.47 1.17 10.80
CA ASN A 26 -8.52 0.27 10.29
C ASN A 26 -9.18 0.77 8.98
N GLU A 27 -9.10 2.07 8.71
CA GLU A 27 -9.68 2.72 7.52
C GLU A 27 -8.61 2.97 6.44
N ALA A 28 -7.42 2.39 6.57
CA ALA A 28 -6.36 2.53 5.59
C ALA A 28 -6.77 1.93 4.23
N GLU A 29 -6.60 2.71 3.17
CA GLU A 29 -6.81 2.28 1.79
C GLU A 29 -5.45 2.05 1.12
N PHE A 30 -5.29 0.93 0.41
CA PHE A 30 -4.02 0.55 -0.21
C PHE A 30 -4.14 0.53 -1.73
N ILE A 31 -3.25 1.26 -2.39
CA ILE A 31 -3.14 1.33 -3.84
C ILE A 31 -1.87 0.59 -4.28
N PHE A 32 -2.02 -0.39 -5.15
CA PHE A 32 -0.92 -1.15 -5.73
C PHE A 32 -0.61 -0.62 -7.12
N ALA A 33 0.50 0.11 -7.27
CA ALA A 33 0.90 0.73 -8.53
C ALA A 33 2.20 0.11 -9.06
N PRO A 34 2.42 0.07 -10.39
CA PRO A 34 3.71 -0.28 -10.97
C PRO A 34 4.85 0.52 -10.32
N PRO A 35 6.07 -0.03 -10.16
CA PRO A 35 7.18 0.66 -9.50
C PRO A 35 7.49 2.05 -10.07
N SER A 36 7.33 2.22 -11.38
CA SER A 36 7.51 3.51 -12.07
C SER A 36 6.45 4.55 -11.74
N GLN A 37 5.31 4.15 -11.19
CA GLN A 37 4.16 5.00 -10.92
C GLN A 37 3.91 5.24 -9.43
N VAL A 38 4.62 4.57 -8.52
CA VAL A 38 4.41 4.70 -7.07
C VAL A 38 4.50 6.15 -6.60
N MET A 39 5.53 6.89 -7.00
CA MET A 39 5.71 8.28 -6.59
C MET A 39 4.61 9.18 -7.16
N ALA A 40 4.28 9.01 -8.45
CA ALA A 40 3.23 9.78 -9.09
C ALA A 40 1.85 9.57 -8.45
N VAL A 41 1.57 8.35 -7.96
CA VAL A 41 0.31 8.03 -7.27
C VAL A 41 0.33 8.50 -5.80
N ALA A 42 1.49 8.59 -5.17
CA ALA A 42 1.62 9.07 -3.80
C ALA A 42 1.50 10.60 -3.67
N GLU A 43 1.76 11.35 -4.75
CA GLU A 43 1.67 12.81 -4.81
C GLU A 43 0.26 13.32 -5.19
N GLN A 44 -0.69 12.43 -5.50
CA GLN A 44 -2.11 12.75 -5.75
C GLN A 44 -2.95 12.83 -4.47
#